data_AF-A0A925UI40-F1
#
_entry.id   AF-A0A925UI40-F1
#
_cell.length_a   1.000
_cell.length_b   1.000
_cell.length_c   1.000
_cell.angle_alpha   90.00
_cell.angle_beta   90.00
_cell.angle_gamma   90.00
#
_symmetry.space_group_name_H-M   'P 1'
#
loop_
_entity.id
_entity.type
_entity.pdbx_description
1 polymer ?
#
loop_
_entity_poly.entity_id
_entity_poly.type
_entity_poly.pdbx_seq_one_letter_code
_entity_poly.pdbx_strand_id
1 'polypeptide(L)'
;MSQSPSQAPAAALAAPKHPVTERVEEAMAISLRGCDELLPQADWLAKLARSVATGVPLRIKLGLDPTAPDLHLGHTVVLNKMRQLQDLGHPVIFLVGDFTSMIGDPSGRNATRP
;
A
#
# COMPACT_ATOMS: atom_id res chain seq x y z
N MET A 1 -3.43 41.22 16.09
CA MET A 1 -3.54 41.11 14.61
C MET A 1 -2.97 39.77 14.21
N SER A 2 -3.87 38.90 13.78
CA SER A 2 -3.72 37.47 13.50
C SER A 2 -2.57 37.17 12.52
N GLN A 3 -1.60 36.36 12.95
CA GLN A 3 -0.69 35.69 12.01
C GLN A 3 -1.41 34.48 11.43
N SER A 4 -1.69 34.53 10.13
CA SER A 4 -2.25 33.43 9.35
C SER A 4 -1.26 32.26 9.30
N PRO A 5 -1.69 31.00 9.53
CA PRO A 5 -0.81 29.87 9.31
C PRO A 5 -0.61 29.65 7.81
N SER A 6 0.67 29.56 7.44
CA SER A 6 1.17 29.15 6.12
C SER A 6 0.55 27.80 5.73
N GLN A 7 -0.37 27.81 4.74
CA GLN A 7 -0.85 26.59 4.12
C GLN A 7 0.21 26.07 3.17
N ALA A 8 0.82 24.94 3.50
CA ALA A 8 1.57 24.13 2.55
C ALA A 8 0.63 23.76 1.37
N PRO A 9 1.10 23.75 0.12
CA PRO A 9 0.24 23.48 -1.01
C PRO A 9 -0.22 22.02 -0.95
N ALA A 10 -1.52 21.81 -0.75
CA ALA A 10 -2.16 20.54 -1.02
C ALA A 10 -1.95 20.25 -2.51
N ALA A 11 -1.07 19.30 -2.83
CA ALA A 11 -0.89 18.82 -4.18
C ALA A 11 -2.27 18.41 -4.71
N ALA A 12 -2.77 19.14 -5.70
CA ALA A 12 -4.09 18.94 -6.26
C ALA A 12 -4.19 17.50 -6.77
N LEU A 13 -4.90 16.66 -6.01
CA LEU A 13 -5.26 15.29 -6.41
C LEU A 13 -6.09 15.41 -7.69
N ALA A 14 -5.45 15.16 -8.83
CA ALA A 14 -6.11 15.22 -10.12
C ALA A 14 -7.22 14.16 -10.16
N ALA A 15 -8.43 14.58 -10.59
CA ALA A 15 -9.54 13.68 -10.81
C ALA A 15 -9.10 12.48 -11.69
N PRO A 16 -9.64 11.28 -11.44
CA PRO A 16 -9.24 10.08 -12.17
C PRO A 16 -9.44 10.30 -13.67
N LYS A 17 -8.36 10.15 -14.45
CA LYS A 17 -8.38 10.32 -15.92
C LYS A 17 -9.20 9.24 -16.63
N HIS A 18 -9.57 8.18 -15.93
CA HIS A 18 -10.31 7.02 -16.42
C HIS A 18 -11.64 6.92 -15.66
N PRO A 19 -12.70 6.40 -16.30
CA PRO A 19 -14.02 6.32 -15.66
C PRO A 19 -13.98 5.41 -14.43
N VAL A 20 -14.62 5.87 -13.36
CA VAL A 20 -14.88 5.06 -12.17
C VAL A 20 -16.13 4.22 -12.46
N THR A 21 -15.95 2.93 -12.68
CA THR A 21 -17.03 1.98 -12.93
C THR A 21 -17.40 1.22 -11.65
N GLU A 22 -18.52 0.50 -11.65
CA GLU A 22 -18.93 -0.37 -10.53
C GLU A 22 -17.80 -1.32 -10.07
N ARG A 23 -17.06 -1.89 -11.03
CA ARG A 23 -15.89 -2.75 -10.74
C ARG A 23 -14.76 -2.01 -10.02
N VAL A 24 -14.57 -0.72 -10.32
CA VAL A 24 -13.56 0.12 -9.64
C VAL A 24 -14.00 0.42 -8.22
N GLU A 25 -15.28 0.71 -8.01
CA GLU A 25 -15.86 0.95 -6.68
C GLU A 25 -15.82 -0.32 -5.82
N GLU A 26 -16.13 -1.48 -6.39
CA GLU A 26 -16.00 -2.77 -5.71
C GLU A 26 -14.55 -3.05 -5.30
N ALA A 27 -13.60 -2.85 -6.23
CA ALA A 27 -12.17 -2.99 -5.94
C ALA A 27 -11.70 -2.02 -4.84
N MET A 28 -12.23 -0.79 -4.82
CA MET A 28 -11.97 0.19 -3.76
C MET A 28 -12.53 -0.29 -2.41
N ALA A 29 -13.77 -0.78 -2.38
CA ALA A 29 -14.39 -1.32 -1.18
C ALA A 29 -13.65 -2.54 -0.61
N ILE A 30 -13.19 -3.45 -1.49
CA ILE A 30 -12.33 -4.59 -1.11
C ILE A 30 -11.01 -4.09 -0.54
N SER A 31 -10.40 -3.08 -1.16
CA SER A 31 -9.13 -2.51 -0.70
C SER A 31 -9.24 -1.94 0.71
N LEU A 32 -10.28 -1.14 0.98
CA LEU A 32 -10.53 -0.48 2.27
C LEU A 32 -10.93 -1.45 3.39
N ARG A 33 -11.55 -2.58 3.07
CA ARG A 33 -12.01 -3.54 4.08
C ARG A 33 -10.83 -4.08 4.90
N GLY A 34 -10.83 -3.82 6.21
CA GLY A 34 -9.77 -4.25 7.12
C GLY A 34 -8.43 -3.55 6.89
N CYS A 35 -8.42 -2.44 6.15
CA CYS A 35 -7.28 -1.56 5.99
C CYS A 35 -7.38 -0.43 7.03
N ASP A 36 -6.34 -0.27 7.84
CA ASP A 36 -6.28 0.81 8.83
C ASP A 36 -6.16 2.18 8.14
N GLU A 37 -5.24 2.28 7.17
CA GLU A 37 -5.01 3.50 6.40
C GLU A 37 -4.61 3.21 4.95
N LEU A 38 -5.15 3.97 3.99
CA LEU A 38 -4.85 3.89 2.57
C LEU A 38 -4.49 5.27 2.02
N LEU A 39 -3.22 5.49 1.67
CA LEU A 39 -2.71 6.81 1.29
C LEU A 39 -2.04 6.84 -0.11
N PRO A 40 -2.34 7.85 -0.95
CA PRO A 40 -3.58 8.63 -1.00
C PRO A 40 -4.74 7.79 -1.58
N GLN A 41 -5.94 7.87 -1.00
CA GLN A 41 -7.10 7.13 -1.51
C GLN A 41 -7.47 7.52 -2.95
N ALA A 42 -7.41 8.82 -3.28
CA ALA A 42 -7.72 9.31 -4.62
C ALA A 42 -6.74 8.75 -5.69
N ASP A 43 -5.45 8.63 -5.34
CA ASP A 43 -4.44 8.02 -6.23
C ASP A 43 -4.69 6.53 -6.43
N TRP A 44 -5.11 5.83 -5.37
CA TRP A 44 -5.48 4.42 -5.47
C TRP A 44 -6.69 4.22 -6.38
N LEU A 45 -7.74 5.03 -6.21
CA LEU A 45 -8.93 5.01 -7.08
C LEU A 45 -8.56 5.25 -8.54
N ALA A 46 -7.71 6.25 -8.82
CA ALA A 46 -7.25 6.55 -10.17
C ALA A 46 -6.41 5.39 -10.77
N LYS A 47 -5.60 4.70 -9.97
CA LYS A 47 -4.83 3.52 -10.39
C LYS A 47 -5.74 2.34 -10.72
N LEU A 48 -6.76 2.09 -9.90
CA LEU A 48 -7.77 1.05 -10.16
C LEU A 48 -8.55 1.35 -11.44
N ALA A 49 -9.05 2.59 -11.60
CA ALA A 49 -9.76 3.04 -12.80
C ALA A 49 -8.91 2.87 -14.06
N ARG A 50 -7.63 3.27 -14.01
CA ARG A 50 -6.68 3.03 -15.11
C ARG A 50 -6.53 1.54 -15.39
N SER A 51 -6.33 0.73 -14.36
CA SER A 51 -6.09 -0.71 -14.53
C SER A 51 -7.27 -1.42 -15.19
N VAL A 52 -8.49 -1.08 -14.78
CA VAL A 52 -9.72 -1.59 -15.39
C VAL A 52 -9.86 -1.10 -16.84
N ALA A 53 -9.59 0.19 -17.11
CA ALA A 53 -9.74 0.76 -18.44
C ALA A 53 -8.70 0.28 -19.45
N THR A 54 -7.46 0.02 -19.02
CA THR A 54 -6.35 -0.37 -19.92
C THR A 54 -6.07 -1.86 -19.92
N GLY A 55 -6.64 -2.64 -18.98
CA GLY A 55 -6.28 -4.03 -18.76
C GLY A 55 -4.86 -4.25 -18.21
N VAL A 56 -4.12 -3.18 -17.90
CA VAL A 56 -2.76 -3.27 -17.36
C VAL A 56 -2.85 -3.37 -15.84
N PRO A 57 -2.40 -4.48 -15.23
CA PRO A 57 -2.57 -4.70 -13.80
C PRO A 57 -1.61 -3.84 -12.96
N LEU A 58 -1.98 -3.59 -11.70
CA LEU A 58 -1.11 -2.93 -10.74
C LEU A 58 -0.06 -3.90 -10.20
N ARG A 59 1.16 -3.41 -9.97
CA ARG A 59 2.21 -4.19 -9.29
C ARG A 59 2.11 -3.93 -7.80
N ILE A 60 1.62 -4.90 -7.05
CA ILE A 60 1.47 -4.82 -5.60
C ILE A 60 2.74 -5.37 -4.96
N LYS A 61 3.28 -4.67 -3.97
CA LYS A 61 4.53 -5.05 -3.31
C LYS A 61 4.30 -5.23 -1.82
N LEU A 62 4.84 -6.32 -1.26
CA LEU A 62 4.92 -6.55 0.17
C LEU A 62 6.38 -6.82 0.53
N GLY A 63 6.95 -5.94 1.35
CA GLY A 63 8.27 -6.14 1.93
C GLY A 63 8.20 -7.08 3.14
N LEU A 64 9.13 -8.02 3.22
CA LEU A 64 9.34 -8.90 4.38
C LEU A 64 10.80 -8.81 4.80
N ASP A 65 11.03 -8.58 6.09
CA ASP A 65 12.37 -8.63 6.69
C ASP A 65 12.66 -10.08 7.14
N PRO A 66 13.71 -10.73 6.62
CA PRO A 66 14.05 -12.11 6.96
C PRO A 66 14.71 -12.27 8.35
N THR A 67 14.73 -11.22 9.20
CA THR A 67 15.35 -11.29 10.54
C THR A 67 14.72 -12.32 11.47
N ALA A 68 13.46 -12.69 11.26
CA ALA A 68 12.83 -13.83 11.91
C ALA A 68 12.57 -14.95 10.87
N PRO A 69 12.92 -16.21 11.17
CA PRO A 69 12.76 -17.32 10.22
C PRO A 69 11.29 -17.72 9.99
N ASP A 70 10.37 -17.31 10.87
CA ASP A 70 9.02 -17.84 10.92
C ASP A 70 7.94 -16.80 10.59
N LEU A 71 7.04 -17.20 9.68
CA LEU A 71 5.81 -16.48 9.40
C LEU A 71 4.73 -16.86 10.43
N HIS A 72 4.45 -15.98 11.39
CA HIS A 72 3.41 -16.23 12.39
C HIS A 72 2.01 -15.74 11.94
N LEU A 73 0.98 -16.11 12.70
CA LEU A 73 -0.43 -15.77 12.43
C LEU A 73 -0.70 -14.27 12.22
N GLY A 74 0.05 -13.37 12.87
CA GLY A 74 -0.06 -11.93 12.61
C GLY A 74 0.13 -11.52 11.13
N HIS A 75 0.92 -12.25 10.34
CA HIS A 75 1.10 -11.96 8.92
C HIS A 75 -0.10 -12.35 8.05
N THR A 76 -1.01 -13.19 8.57
CA THR A 76 -2.19 -13.63 7.80
C THR A 76 -3.06 -12.45 7.39
N VAL A 77 -3.11 -11.37 8.18
CA VAL A 77 -3.86 -10.14 7.84
C VAL A 77 -3.36 -9.53 6.53
N VAL A 78 -2.05 -9.27 6.43
CA VAL A 78 -1.46 -8.67 5.23
C VAL A 78 -1.45 -9.64 4.05
N LEU A 79 -1.24 -10.93 4.29
CA LEU A 79 -1.26 -11.96 3.24
C LEU A 79 -2.66 -12.16 2.66
N ASN A 80 -3.71 -12.10 3.49
CA ASN A 80 -5.09 -12.13 3.02
C ASN A 80 -5.43 -10.90 2.18
N LYS A 81 -4.91 -9.71 2.55
CA LYS A 81 -5.03 -8.51 1.70
C LYS A 81 -4.32 -8.70 0.36
N MET A 82 -3.11 -9.25 0.36
CA MET A 82 -2.39 -9.57 -0.88
C MET A 82 -3.21 -10.53 -1.75
N ARG A 83 -3.81 -11.56 -1.16
CA ARG A 83 -4.68 -12.48 -1.88
C ARG A 83 -5.88 -11.79 -2.52
N GLN A 84 -6.57 -10.93 -1.78
CA GLN A 84 -7.68 -10.14 -2.32
C GLN A 84 -7.25 -9.28 -3.53
N LEU A 85 -6.06 -8.68 -3.47
CA LEU A 85 -5.53 -7.89 -4.58
C LEU A 85 -5.14 -8.77 -5.80
N GLN A 86 -4.71 -10.01 -5.57
CA GLN A 86 -4.52 -10.99 -6.65
C GLN A 86 -5.85 -11.38 -7.30
N ASP A 87 -6.90 -11.56 -6.50
CA ASP A 87 -8.24 -11.89 -7.01
C ASP A 87 -8.85 -10.74 -7.84
N LEU A 88 -8.43 -9.50 -7.59
CA LEU A 88 -8.71 -8.34 -8.44
C LEU A 88 -7.89 -8.30 -9.75
N GLY A 89 -6.98 -9.26 -9.95
CA GLY A 89 -6.16 -9.40 -11.15
C GLY A 89 -4.80 -8.70 -11.08
N HIS A 90 -4.30 -8.36 -9.89
CA HIS A 90 -3.02 -7.69 -9.72
C HIS A 90 -1.91 -8.64 -9.25
N PRO A 91 -0.75 -8.70 -9.93
CA PRO A 91 0.39 -9.46 -9.44
C PRO A 91 0.93 -8.88 -8.13
N VAL A 92 1.13 -9.77 -7.16
CA VAL A 92 1.82 -9.48 -5.90
C VAL A 92 3.27 -9.89 -6.01
N ILE A 93 4.15 -9.00 -5.56
CA ILE A 93 5.59 -9.15 -5.56
C ILE A 93 6.04 -9.14 -4.10
N PHE A 94 6.52 -10.28 -3.63
CA PHE A 94 7.19 -10.37 -2.33
C PHE A 94 8.63 -9.89 -2.47
N LEU A 95 8.99 -8.91 -1.65
CA LEU A 95 10.33 -8.33 -1.61
C LEU A 95 10.98 -8.75 -0.28
N VAL A 96 11.95 -9.66 -0.35
CA VAL A 96 12.74 -10.05 0.81
C VAL A 96 13.91 -9.09 0.92
N GLY A 97 13.97 -8.32 2.00
CA GLY A 97 14.99 -7.29 2.19
C GLY A 97 16.22 -7.82 2.91
N ASP A 98 17.12 -8.52 2.21
CA ASP A 98 18.41 -8.97 2.77
C ASP A 98 19.41 -7.81 3.02
N PHE A 99 19.35 -6.78 2.18
CA PHE A 99 20.24 -5.62 2.24
C PHE A 99 20.03 -4.75 3.50
N THR A 100 18.78 -4.55 3.94
CA THR A 100 18.49 -3.80 5.18
C THR A 100 18.85 -4.59 6.42
N SER A 101 18.69 -5.92 6.41
CA SER A 101 19.07 -6.78 7.54
C SER A 101 20.60 -6.79 7.77
N MET A 102 21.41 -6.61 6.72
CA MET A 102 22.87 -6.51 6.83
C MET A 102 23.37 -5.18 7.44
N ILE A 103 22.64 -4.08 7.23
CA ILE A 103 23.01 -2.75 7.72
C ILE A 103 22.40 -2.48 9.12
N GLY A 104 21.26 -3.11 9.43
CA GLY A 104 20.47 -2.88 10.63
C GLY A 104 19.40 -1.81 10.37
N ASP A 105 18.13 -2.19 10.55
CA ASP A 105 17.03 -1.24 10.47
C ASP A 105 17.08 -0.27 11.67
N PRO A 106 17.20 1.05 11.46
CA PRO A 106 17.19 2.04 12.53
C PRO A 106 15.79 2.22 13.17
N SER A 107 14.75 1.55 12.65
CA SER A 107 13.37 1.65 13.15
C SER A 107 13.15 0.91 14.49
N GLY A 108 13.78 1.41 15.55
CA GLY A 108 13.22 1.26 16.90
C GLY A 108 13.78 0.18 17.82
N ARG A 109 15.07 -0.16 17.76
CA ARG A 109 15.72 -0.92 18.85
C ARG A 109 16.65 -0.05 19.69
N ASN A 110 16.10 0.44 20.80
CA ASN A 110 16.83 1.16 21.85
C ASN A 110 17.39 0.19 22.92
N ALA A 111 18.09 -0.86 22.48
CA ALA A 111 18.80 -1.75 23.38
C ALA A 111 20.15 -2.12 22.77
N THR A 112 21.20 -1.60 23.40
CA THR A 112 22.60 -1.99 23.24
C THR A 112 22.72 -3.51 23.13
N ARG A 113 23.29 -3.97 22.01
CA ARG A 113 23.64 -5.38 21.80
C ARG A 113 25.02 -5.63 22.45
N PRO A 114 25.21 -6.68 23.27
CA PRO A 114 26.54 -7.11 23.71
C PRO A 114 27.36 -7.74 22.57
#